data_AF-A0A7C9APB9-F1
#
_entry.id   AF-A0A7C9APB9-F1
#
_cell.length_a   1.000
_cell.length_b   1.000
_cell.length_c   1.000
_cell.angle_alpha   90.00
_cell.angle_beta   90.00
_cell.angle_gamma   90.00
#
_symmetry.space_group_name_H-M   'P 1'
#
loop_
_entity.id
_entity.type
_entity.pdbx_description
1 polymer ?
#
loop_
_entity_poly.entity_id
_entity_poly.type
_entity_poly.pdbx_seq_one_letter_code
_entity_poly.pdbx_strand_id
1 'polypeptide(L)'
;MKGFHLVVLLAAGPGIRDTQCGFKMFTRAAARKLFTNVRLKRWCFDVELVYLCKWFGIPMVEISVTWSEIPGSKVNLLSIPNMLWELVLMSVGYRTGMWKIGV
;
A
#
# COMPACT_ATOMS: atom_id res chain seq x y z
N MET A 1 1.28 -16.77 3.65
CA MET A 1 2.53 -16.81 2.85
C MET A 1 3.56 -15.87 3.47
N LYS A 2 4.60 -16.40 4.15
CA LYS A 2 5.58 -15.55 4.88
C LYS A 2 6.45 -14.69 3.94
N GLY A 3 6.72 -15.17 2.71
CA GLY A 3 7.58 -14.48 1.75
C GLY A 3 7.03 -13.16 1.22
N PHE A 4 5.73 -13.10 0.87
CA PHE A 4 5.11 -11.87 0.36
C PHE A 4 5.10 -10.76 1.43
N HIS A 5 4.89 -11.14 2.69
CA HIS A 5 4.93 -10.19 3.81
C HIS A 5 6.30 -9.53 3.98
N LEU A 6 7.39 -10.27 3.76
CA LEU A 6 8.75 -9.72 3.82
C LEU A 6 8.97 -8.65 2.73
N VAL A 7 8.50 -8.88 1.51
CA VAL A 7 8.63 -7.91 0.41
C VAL A 7 7.88 -6.62 0.74
N VAL A 8 6.65 -6.73 1.24
CA VAL A 8 5.85 -5.59 1.70
C VAL A 8 6.54 -4.84 2.83
N LEU A 9 7.11 -5.56 3.81
CA LEU A 9 7.84 -4.97 4.93
C LEU A 9 9.06 -4.18 4.45
N LEU A 10 9.81 -4.71 3.49
CA LEU A 10 10.98 -4.04 2.91
C LEU A 10 10.61 -2.83 2.04
N ALA A 11 9.42 -2.83 1.47
CA ALA A 11 8.93 -1.77 0.58
C ALA A 11 8.29 -0.61 1.35
N ALA A 12 7.37 -0.90 2.28
CA ALA A 12 6.62 0.10 3.03
C ALA A 12 7.12 0.31 4.47
N GLY A 13 7.99 -0.55 5.00
CA GLY A 13 8.50 -0.48 6.38
C GLY A 13 7.54 -1.07 7.43
N PRO A 14 7.98 -1.18 8.70
CA PRO A 14 7.19 -1.73 9.81
C PRO A 14 6.11 -0.76 10.33
N GLY A 15 5.14 -1.25 11.11
CA GLY A 15 4.18 -0.41 11.84
C GLY A 15 2.70 -0.63 11.49
N ILE A 16 2.42 -1.36 10.42
CA ILE A 16 1.08 -1.83 10.02
C ILE A 16 1.22 -3.32 9.69
N ARG A 17 0.41 -4.17 10.32
CA ARG A 17 0.38 -5.62 10.14
C ARG A 17 -0.36 -6.00 8.87
N ASP A 18 -1.52 -5.38 8.62
CA ASP A 18 -2.31 -5.62 7.41
C ASP A 18 -2.32 -4.38 6.51
N THR A 19 -1.33 -4.31 5.64
CA THR A 19 -1.23 -3.22 4.67
C THR A 19 -2.25 -3.34 3.54
N GLN A 20 -2.77 -4.54 3.26
CA GLN A 20 -3.56 -4.86 2.06
C GLN A 20 -5.06 -4.98 2.32
N CYS A 21 -5.51 -4.71 3.55
CA CYS A 21 -6.93 -4.58 3.84
C CYS A 21 -7.53 -3.46 2.97
N GLY A 22 -8.56 -3.77 2.17
CA GLY A 22 -9.21 -2.79 1.30
C GLY A 22 -10.04 -1.73 2.05
N PHE A 23 -10.32 -1.94 3.34
CA PHE A 23 -11.07 -0.98 4.16
C PHE A 23 -10.12 0.03 4.80
N LYS A 24 -10.16 1.29 4.32
CA LYS A 24 -9.33 2.39 4.84
C LYS A 24 -10.14 3.67 4.96
N MET A 25 -9.91 4.42 6.04
CA MET A 25 -10.51 5.74 6.27
C MET A 25 -9.42 6.82 6.27
N PHE A 26 -9.73 7.98 5.70
CA PHE A 26 -8.79 9.08 5.56
C PHE A 26 -9.43 10.39 6.00
N THR A 27 -8.66 11.25 6.67
CA THR A 27 -9.05 12.66 6.77
C THR A 27 -8.95 13.30 5.39
N ARG A 28 -9.74 14.36 5.16
CA ARG A 28 -9.70 15.11 3.88
C ARG A 28 -8.28 15.61 3.55
N ALA A 29 -7.54 16.06 4.57
CA ALA A 29 -6.17 16.55 4.40
C ALA A 29 -5.21 15.42 4.00
N ALA A 30 -5.28 14.26 4.67
CA ALA A 30 -4.46 13.09 4.32
C ALA A 30 -4.78 12.61 2.90
N ALA A 31 -6.06 12.45 2.56
CA ALA A 31 -6.48 12.01 1.22
C ALA A 31 -5.92 12.92 0.11
N ARG A 32 -6.01 14.25 0.27
CA ARG A 32 -5.49 15.20 -0.72
C ARG A 32 -3.98 15.10 -0.92
N LYS A 33 -3.21 14.79 0.12
CA LYS A 33 -1.75 14.61 0.02
C LYS A 33 -1.38 13.25 -0.56
N LEU A 34 -2.06 12.20 -0.13
CA LEU A 34 -1.75 10.83 -0.51
C LEU A 34 -2.15 10.56 -1.96
N PHE A 35 -3.41 10.78 -2.32
CA PHE A 35 -3.91 10.39 -3.65
C PHE A 35 -3.40 11.28 -4.79
N THR A 36 -2.82 12.44 -4.49
CA THR A 36 -2.09 13.24 -5.49
C THR A 36 -0.67 12.71 -5.76
N ASN A 37 -0.14 11.90 -4.85
CA ASN A 37 1.21 11.35 -4.90
C ASN A 37 1.28 9.83 -5.18
N VAL A 38 0.17 9.11 -5.03
CA VAL A 38 0.04 7.70 -5.39
C VAL A 38 0.23 7.50 -6.88
N ARG A 39 1.05 6.52 -7.26
CA ARG A 39 1.38 6.20 -8.65
C ARG A 39 0.89 4.80 -9.04
N LEU A 40 0.85 3.86 -8.11
CA LEU A 40 0.29 2.53 -8.31
C LEU A 40 -1.24 2.62 -8.40
N LYS A 41 -1.82 1.98 -9.42
CA LYS A 41 -3.27 2.03 -9.71
C LYS A 41 -3.97 0.67 -9.56
N ARG A 42 -3.23 -0.37 -9.21
CA ARG A 42 -3.74 -1.75 -9.10
C ARG A 42 -3.63 -2.23 -7.65
N TRP A 43 -3.25 -3.47 -7.44
CA TRP A 43 -3.33 -4.17 -6.16
C TRP A 43 -2.40 -3.60 -5.07
N CYS A 44 -1.26 -3.02 -5.45
CA CYS A 44 -0.26 -2.58 -4.47
C CYS A 44 -0.38 -1.10 -4.07
N PHE A 45 -1.42 -0.38 -4.50
CA PHE A 45 -1.62 1.03 -4.13
C PHE A 45 -1.75 1.21 -2.61
N ASP A 46 -2.37 0.25 -1.91
CA ASP A 46 -2.50 0.29 -0.45
C ASP A 46 -1.15 0.26 0.27
N VAL A 47 -0.17 -0.44 -0.30
CA VAL A 47 1.20 -0.51 0.21
C VAL A 47 1.93 0.81 -0.02
N GLU A 48 1.72 1.44 -1.18
CA GLU A 48 2.25 2.77 -1.48
C GLU A 48 1.65 3.84 -0.56
N LEU A 49 0.35 3.76 -0.25
CA LEU A 49 -0.28 4.64 0.72
C LEU A 49 0.39 4.57 2.09
N VAL A 50 0.71 3.36 2.58
CA VAL A 50 1.43 3.18 3.85
C VAL A 50 2.84 3.79 3.78
N TYR A 51 3.54 3.63 2.66
CA TYR A 51 4.85 4.25 2.44
C TYR A 51 4.74 5.79 2.47
N LEU A 52 3.81 6.37 1.72
CA LEU A 52 3.60 7.82 1.64
C LEU A 52 3.16 8.41 2.98
N CYS A 53 2.30 7.73 3.74
CA CYS A 53 1.94 8.17 5.09
C CYS A 53 3.18 8.31 5.97
N LYS A 54 4.10 7.36 5.94
CA LYS A 54 5.35 7.43 6.71
C LYS A 54 6.25 8.56 6.21
N TRP A 55 6.37 8.72 4.90
CA TRP A 55 7.16 9.79 4.31
C TRP A 55 6.64 11.18 4.71
N PHE A 56 5.32 11.39 4.69
CA PHE A 56 4.67 12.64 5.10
C PHE A 56 4.52 12.80 6.62
N GLY A 57 4.86 11.79 7.42
CA GLY A 57 4.64 11.81 8.88
C GLY A 57 3.14 11.79 9.27
N ILE A 58 2.28 11.21 8.44
CA ILE A 58 0.84 11.07 8.72
C ILE A 58 0.65 9.90 9.68
N PRO A 59 0.03 10.09 10.86
CA PRO A 59 -0.23 9.01 11.80
C PRO A 59 -1.25 8.01 11.23
N MET A 60 -1.00 6.73 11.46
CA MET A 60 -1.87 5.62 11.05
C MET A 60 -2.18 4.74 12.26
N VAL A 61 -3.41 4.24 12.33
CA VAL A 61 -3.87 3.33 13.39
C VAL A 61 -4.62 2.17 12.74
N GLU A 62 -4.32 0.95 13.18
CA GLU A 62 -5.10 -0.24 12.82
C GLU A 62 -6.27 -0.41 13.77
N ILE A 63 -7.48 -0.54 13.23
CA ILE A 63 -8.69 -0.81 14.00
C ILE A 63 -9.28 -2.12 13.49
N SER A 64 -9.54 -3.05 14.40
CA SER A 64 -10.21 -4.30 14.06
C SER A 64 -11.65 -4.03 13.62
N VAL A 65 -12.02 -4.55 12.45
CA VAL A 65 -13.38 -4.49 11.92
C VAL A 65 -13.93 -5.90 11.78
N THR A 66 -15.23 -6.06 12.03
CA THR A 66 -15.89 -7.34 11.75
C THR A 66 -16.15 -7.42 10.25
N TRP A 67 -15.42 -8.28 9.57
CA TRP A 67 -15.56 -8.50 8.13
C TRP A 67 -16.40 -9.74 7.86
N SER A 68 -17.44 -9.60 7.02
CA SER A 68 -18.19 -10.73 6.47
C SER A 68 -17.77 -10.92 5.03
N GLU A 69 -17.21 -12.07 4.70
CA GLU A 69 -16.86 -12.39 3.32
C GLU A 69 -18.14 -12.57 2.50
N ILE A 70 -18.27 -11.78 1.43
CA ILE A 70 -19.36 -11.95 0.46
C ILE A 70 -18.79 -12.79 -0.69
N PRO A 71 -19.38 -13.96 -1.00
CA PRO A 71 -18.91 -14.82 -2.08
C PRO A 71 -19.12 -14.14 -3.44
N GLY A 72 -18.13 -14.23 -4.34
CA GLY A 72 -18.27 -13.76 -5.73
C GLY A 72 -16.98 -13.19 -6.35
N SER A 73 -16.00 -12.79 -5.55
CA SER A 73 -14.71 -12.28 -6.04
C SER A 73 -13.56 -13.16 -5.55
N LYS A 74 -12.77 -13.71 -6.48
CA LYS A 74 -11.54 -14.43 -6.17
C LYS A 74 -10.37 -13.72 -6.81
N VAL A 75 -9.28 -13.57 -6.05
CA VAL A 75 -8.01 -13.08 -6.60
C VAL A 75 -7.49 -14.12 -7.58
N ASN A 76 -7.30 -13.73 -8.84
CA ASN A 76 -6.64 -14.59 -9.81
C ASN A 76 -5.17 -14.74 -9.43
N LEU A 77 -4.69 -15.98 -9.27
CA LEU A 77 -3.30 -16.31 -8.93
C LEU A 77 -2.29 -15.71 -9.92
N LEU A 78 -2.68 -15.50 -11.18
CA LEU A 78 -1.87 -14.79 -12.19
C LEU A 78 -1.60 -13.32 -11.85
N SER A 79 -2.28 -12.77 -10.84
CA SER A 79 -2.05 -11.39 -10.36
C SER A 79 -0.83 -11.29 -9.43
N ILE A 80 -0.36 -12.40 -8.85
CA ILE A 80 0.75 -12.39 -7.89
C ILE A 80 2.06 -11.85 -8.50
N PRO A 81 2.49 -12.27 -9.71
CA PRO A 81 3.68 -11.70 -10.34
C PRO A 81 3.55 -10.20 -10.60
N ASN A 82 2.35 -9.73 -10.99
CA ASN A 82 2.08 -8.31 -11.21
C ASN A 82 2.21 -7.52 -9.90
N MET A 83 1.70 -8.05 -8.79
CA MET A 83 1.85 -7.43 -7.47
C MET A 83 3.31 -7.34 -7.04
N LEU A 84 4.10 -8.40 -7.23
CA LEU A 84 5.54 -8.37 -6.94
C LEU A 84 6.26 -7.33 -7.80
N TRP A 85 5.93 -7.26 -9.08
CA TRP A 85 6.49 -6.25 -9.98
C TRP A 85 6.13 -4.82 -9.54
N GLU A 86 4.89 -4.56 -9.13
CA GLU A 86 4.48 -3.25 -8.60
C GLU A 86 5.28 -2.86 -7.35
N LEU A 87 5.53 -3.81 -6.43
CA LEU A 87 6.33 -3.55 -5.23
C LEU A 87 7.80 -3.26 -5.54
N VAL A 88 8.40 -3.97 -6.51
CA VAL A 88 9.77 -3.72 -6.96
C VAL A 88 9.85 -2.35 -7.63
N LEU A 89 8.91 -2.04 -8.54
CA LEU A 89 8.84 -0.78 -9.27
C LEU A 89 8.66 0.41 -8.31
N MET A 90 7.79 0.29 -7.30
CA MET A 90 7.64 1.29 -6.24
C MET A 90 8.93 1.46 -5.42
N SER A 91 9.52 0.34 -4.97
CA SER A 91 10.72 0.35 -4.14
C SER A 91 11.90 0.99 -4.88
N VAL A 92 12.12 0.63 -6.15
CA VAL A 92 13.16 1.22 -6.99
C VAL A 92 12.83 2.68 -7.28
N GLY A 93 11.60 2.99 -7.70
CA GLY A 93 11.19 4.34 -8.09
C GLY A 93 11.42 5.38 -6.98
N TYR A 94 11.07 5.04 -5.74
CA TYR A 94 11.33 5.93 -4.60
C TYR A 94 12.79 5.91 -4.14
N ARG A 95 13.47 4.75 -4.12
CA ARG A 95 14.89 4.66 -3.71
C ARG A 95 15.83 5.39 -4.66
N THR A 96 15.55 5.38 -5.97
CA THR A 96 16.36 6.07 -6.98
C THR A 96 15.97 7.54 -7.14
N GLY A 97 14.92 8.01 -6.46
CA GLY A 97 14.42 9.38 -6.57
C GLY A 97 13.74 9.71 -7.91
N MET A 98 13.54 8.72 -8.78
CA MET A 98 12.77 8.89 -10.02
C MET A 98 11.32 9.28 -9.73
N TRP A 99 10.76 8.74 -8.65
CA TRP A 99 9.42 9.06 -8.18
C TRP A 99 9.49 10.20 -7.19
N LYS A 100 9.37 11.42 -7.72
CA LYS A 100 9.25 12.62 -6.90
C LYS A 100 7.90 12.63 -6.19
N ILE A 101 7.95 13.00 -4.92
CA ILE A 101 6.79 13.24 -4.05
C ILE A 101 6.61 14.76 -4.00
N GLY A 102 5.44 15.24 -4.42
CA GLY A 102 5.04 16.64 -4.31
C GLY A 102 4.69 16.99 -2.88
N VAL A 103 5.28 18.08 -2.39
CA VAL A 103 5.06 18.66 -1.05
C VAL A 103 3.83 19.54 -1.04
#